data_AF-A0A0K0GM03-F1
#
_entry.id   AF-A0A0K0GM03-F1
#
_cell.length_a   1.000
_cell.length_b   1.000
_cell.length_c   1.000
_cell.angle_alpha   90.00
_cell.angle_beta   90.00
_cell.angle_gamma   90.00
#
_symmetry.space_group_name_H-M   'P 1'
#
loop_
_entity.id
_entity.type
_entity.pdbx_description
1 polymer ?
#
loop_
_entity_poly.entity_id
_entity_poly.type
_entity_poly.pdbx_seq_one_letter_code
_entity_poly.pdbx_strand_id
1 'polypeptide(L)'
;MALYGLFLRHEFFCHVYYPIRFNRKTRKIYVFREKRDGGLLIVPWEEVFFHIGRGTDMKFLRDIRGEILDGEIVKDTFALGHCAERDEPVKEMWEFIRRYMEEGPEAVAEHPLDKYVELSVAPTWKNCLISAVGFTNATTPFKRVLLFPFIGTFTVVRWLVFKSCKQPVFPPEVEAECQVEPNDPHIWPIPNSIGEFVTTVPGLMSYAIRKAQGIRTPPDAPGDLASQFKDWGKK
;
A
#
# COMPACT_ATOMS: atom_id res chain seq x y z
N MET A 1 27.46 -19.08 7.91
CA MET A 1 27.86 -17.75 7.39
C MET A 1 27.50 -17.55 5.92
N ALA A 2 27.82 -18.48 5.01
CA ALA A 2 27.49 -18.35 3.58
C ALA A 2 25.97 -18.28 3.27
N LEU A 3 25.15 -19.15 3.87
CA LEU A 3 23.69 -19.17 3.65
C LEU A 3 22.98 -17.90 4.18
N TYR A 4 23.46 -17.36 5.30
CA TYR A 4 22.99 -16.09 5.88
C TYR A 4 23.29 -14.91 4.94
N GLY A 5 24.52 -14.85 4.41
CA GLY A 5 24.95 -13.80 3.49
C GLY A 5 24.31 -13.88 2.11
N LEU A 6 23.92 -15.07 1.63
CA LEU A 6 23.33 -15.22 0.29
C LEU A 6 21.81 -14.96 0.25
N PHE A 7 21.06 -15.40 1.26
CA PHE A 7 19.59 -15.41 1.19
C PHE A 7 18.90 -14.68 2.34
N LEU A 8 19.40 -14.79 3.57
CA LEU A 8 18.69 -14.24 4.73
C LEU A 8 18.89 -12.74 4.91
N ARG A 9 20.03 -12.18 4.52
CA ARG A 9 20.35 -10.75 4.72
C ARG A 9 19.47 -9.76 3.94
N HIS A 10 18.74 -10.24 2.93
CA HIS A 10 17.91 -9.39 2.08
C HIS A 10 16.46 -9.29 2.60
N GLU A 11 16.02 -10.31 3.36
CA GLU A 11 14.66 -10.39 3.90
C GLU A 11 14.63 -10.20 5.42
N PHE A 12 15.65 -10.67 6.15
CA PHE A 12 15.78 -10.53 7.60
C PHE A 12 16.73 -9.39 7.97
N PHE A 13 16.49 -8.77 9.12
CA PHE A 13 17.33 -7.71 9.69
C PHE A 13 17.44 -6.41 8.85
N CYS A 14 16.50 -6.21 7.92
CA CYS A 14 16.33 -4.99 7.14
C CYS A 14 15.20 -4.12 7.73
N HIS A 15 14.51 -3.34 6.90
CA HIS A 15 13.32 -2.59 7.28
C HIS A 15 12.04 -3.36 6.95
N VAL A 16 10.98 -3.15 7.75
CA VAL A 16 9.67 -3.79 7.50
C VAL A 16 8.99 -3.28 6.23
N TYR A 17 9.32 -2.07 5.78
CA TYR A 17 8.92 -1.44 4.52
C TYR A 17 9.84 -0.23 4.24
N TYR A 18 9.75 0.34 3.04
CA TYR A 18 10.55 1.50 2.59
C TYR A 18 9.62 2.67 2.25
N PRO A 19 9.36 3.58 3.21
CA PRO A 19 8.38 4.64 3.03
C PRO A 19 8.84 5.74 2.08
N ILE A 20 7.86 6.34 1.41
CA ILE A 20 8.04 7.55 0.63
C ILE A 20 7.06 8.58 1.15
N ARG A 21 7.54 9.78 1.49
CA ARG A 21 6.69 10.87 1.97
C ARG A 21 6.62 11.97 0.94
N PHE A 22 5.40 12.40 0.67
CA PHE A 22 5.09 13.55 -0.17
C PHE A 22 4.70 14.72 0.72
N ASN A 23 5.53 15.75 0.76
CA ASN A 23 5.21 16.98 1.45
C ASN A 23 4.64 17.99 0.46
N ARG A 24 3.31 18.11 0.43
CA ARG A 24 2.61 19.07 -0.44
C ARG A 24 3.02 20.51 -0.15
N LYS A 25 3.14 20.89 1.14
CA LYS A 25 3.39 22.28 1.54
C LYS A 25 4.77 22.76 1.08
N THR A 26 5.80 21.93 1.23
CA THR A 26 7.16 22.26 0.80
C THR A 26 7.49 21.77 -0.60
N ARG A 27 6.57 21.06 -1.25
CA ARG A 27 6.71 20.48 -2.60
C ARG A 27 7.91 19.54 -2.71
N LYS A 28 8.22 18.80 -1.65
CA LYS A 28 9.34 17.84 -1.60
C LYS A 28 8.87 16.40 -1.49
N ILE A 29 9.67 15.49 -2.02
CA ILE A 29 9.53 14.04 -1.90
C ILE A 29 10.71 13.50 -1.11
N TYR A 30 10.42 12.68 -0.11
CA TYR A 30 11.41 12.01 0.73
C TYR A 30 11.34 10.51 0.49
N VAL A 31 12.39 9.93 -0.08
CA VAL A 31 12.46 8.47 -0.33
C VAL A 31 13.40 7.84 0.69
N PHE A 32 12.84 7.01 1.56
CA PHE A 32 13.63 6.28 2.54
C PHE A 32 14.37 5.11 1.86
N ARG A 33 15.69 5.12 1.95
CA ARG A 33 16.56 4.03 1.46
C ARG A 33 17.64 3.73 2.47
N GLU A 34 18.14 2.49 2.46
CA GLU A 34 19.31 2.16 3.27
C GLU A 34 20.56 2.86 2.74
N LYS A 35 21.56 3.08 3.61
CA LYS A 35 22.83 3.72 3.23
C LYS A 35 23.53 3.01 2.07
N ARG A 36 23.36 1.69 1.95
CA ARG A 36 23.91 0.88 0.86
C ARG A 36 23.26 1.16 -0.50
N ASP A 37 22.02 1.67 -0.48
CA ASP A 37 21.17 1.93 -1.65
C ASP A 37 21.07 3.45 -1.93
N GLY A 38 22.08 4.23 -1.52
CA GLY A 38 22.13 5.68 -1.71
C GLY A 38 21.58 6.53 -0.56
N GLY A 39 20.98 5.91 0.47
CA GLY A 39 20.44 6.62 1.62
C GLY A 39 19.24 7.50 1.30
N LEU A 40 18.83 8.35 2.25
CA LEU A 40 17.68 9.24 2.09
C LEU A 40 17.81 10.12 0.83
N LEU A 41 16.84 10.02 -0.07
CA LEU A 41 16.69 10.94 -1.20
C LEU A 41 15.71 12.03 -0.82
N ILE A 42 16.06 13.29 -1.12
CA ILE A 42 15.18 14.45 -0.98
C ILE A 42 15.20 15.18 -2.31
N VAL A 43 14.04 15.28 -2.96
CA VAL A 43 13.93 15.93 -4.28
C VAL A 43 12.69 16.81 -4.36
N PRO A 44 12.74 17.95 -5.07
CA PRO A 44 11.55 18.72 -5.40
C PRO A 44 10.59 17.89 -6.27
N TRP A 45 9.29 18.02 -6.04
CA TRP A 45 8.27 17.32 -6.82
C TRP A 45 8.36 17.65 -8.32
N GLU A 46 8.64 18.91 -8.64
CA GLU A 46 8.73 19.43 -10.01
C GLU A 46 9.92 18.87 -10.80
N GLU A 47 10.93 18.35 -10.11
CA GLU A 47 12.14 17.80 -10.72
C GLU A 47 12.06 16.29 -10.97
N VAL A 48 10.96 15.64 -10.58
CA VAL A 48 10.77 14.21 -10.78
C VAL A 48 9.92 13.95 -12.02
N PHE A 49 10.48 13.16 -12.94
CA PHE A 49 9.74 12.64 -14.08
C PHE A 49 9.03 11.34 -13.72
N PHE A 50 7.70 11.40 -13.60
CA PHE A 50 6.89 10.22 -13.30
C PHE A 50 6.40 9.51 -14.55
N HIS A 51 6.52 8.19 -14.56
CA HIS A 51 5.97 7.35 -15.63
C HIS A 51 5.57 5.96 -15.11
N ILE A 52 4.84 5.21 -15.94
CA ILE A 52 4.49 3.82 -15.66
C ILE A 52 5.67 2.93 -16.09
N GLY A 53 6.31 2.31 -15.11
CA GLY A 53 7.33 1.30 -15.28
C GLY A 53 6.75 -0.09 -15.55
N ARG A 54 7.59 -1.00 -16.00
CA ARG A 54 7.27 -2.43 -16.16
C ARG A 54 8.34 -3.30 -15.53
N GLY A 55 7.92 -4.39 -14.91
CA GLY A 55 8.82 -5.38 -14.34
C GLY A 55 9.80 -5.93 -15.37
N THR A 56 11.06 -6.11 -14.98
CA THR A 56 12.11 -6.66 -15.87
C THR A 56 11.81 -8.12 -16.21
N ASP A 57 11.55 -8.94 -15.20
CA ASP A 57 11.20 -10.36 -15.35
C ASP A 57 9.70 -10.53 -15.54
N MET A 58 8.91 -10.02 -14.59
CA MET A 58 7.44 -10.07 -14.61
C MET A 58 6.89 -8.87 -15.39
N LYS A 59 7.05 -8.87 -16.72
CA LYS A 59 6.68 -7.76 -17.62
C LYS A 59 5.21 -7.34 -17.60
N PHE A 60 4.34 -8.18 -17.05
CA PHE A 60 2.93 -7.86 -16.87
C PHE A 60 2.67 -6.96 -15.66
N LEU A 61 3.59 -6.91 -14.69
CA LEU A 61 3.52 -6.00 -13.55
C LEU A 61 3.91 -4.59 -14.00
N ARG A 62 3.08 -3.62 -13.62
CA ARG A 62 3.31 -2.19 -13.77
C ARG A 62 3.43 -1.51 -12.42
N ASP A 63 4.29 -0.52 -12.34
CA ASP A 63 4.56 0.30 -11.16
C ASP A 63 4.66 1.78 -11.57
N ILE A 64 4.52 2.71 -10.62
CA ILE A 64 4.85 4.11 -10.86
C ILE A 64 6.34 4.28 -10.56
N ARG A 65 7.08 4.91 -11.47
CA ARG A 65 8.49 5.25 -11.27
C ARG A 65 8.70 6.75 -11.31
N GLY A 66 9.44 7.26 -10.34
CA GLY A 66 9.98 8.61 -10.33
C GLY A 66 11.44 8.58 -10.76
N GLU A 67 11.75 9.28 -11.85
CA GLU A 67 13.09 9.40 -12.41
C GLU A 67 13.65 10.81 -12.14
N ILE A 68 14.89 10.87 -11.68
CA ILE A 68 15.65 12.10 -11.50
C ILE A 68 16.57 12.22 -12.70
N LEU A 69 16.39 13.28 -13.49
CA LEU A 69 17.08 13.46 -14.77
C LEU A 69 18.20 14.52 -14.68
N ASP A 70 19.27 14.29 -15.42
CA ASP A 70 20.30 15.28 -15.76
C ASP A 70 20.40 15.32 -17.29
N GLY A 71 19.61 16.22 -17.88
CA GLY A 71 19.35 16.20 -19.33
C GLY A 71 18.62 14.92 -19.75
N GLU A 72 19.25 14.13 -20.60
CA GLU A 72 18.70 12.84 -21.09
C GLU A 72 19.13 11.64 -20.24
N ILE A 73 19.94 11.85 -19.20
CA ILE A 73 20.51 10.79 -18.37
C ILE A 73 19.69 10.64 -17.09
N VAL A 74 19.20 9.43 -16.84
CA VAL A 74 18.60 9.06 -15.54
C VAL A 74 19.72 8.93 -14.50
N LYS A 75 19.68 9.78 -13.46
CA LYS A 75 20.64 9.77 -12.34
C LYS A 75 20.20 8.88 -11.20
N ASP A 76 18.90 8.87 -10.92
CA ASP A 76 18.33 8.11 -9.81
C ASP A 76 16.88 7.73 -10.15
N THR A 77 16.42 6.62 -9.60
CA THR A 77 15.11 6.04 -9.84
C THR A 77 14.53 5.53 -8.53
N PHE A 78 13.26 5.81 -8.29
CA PHE A 78 12.51 5.17 -7.22
C PHE A 78 11.14 4.66 -7.70
N ALA A 79 10.70 3.53 -7.16
CA ALA A 79 9.38 2.98 -7.41
C ALA A 79 8.40 3.38 -6.31
N LEU A 80 7.17 3.69 -6.69
CA LEU A 80 6.10 4.15 -5.81
C LEU A 80 4.98 3.10 -5.69
N GLY A 81 4.62 2.82 -4.44
CA GLY A 81 3.43 2.05 -4.10
C GLY A 81 3.49 0.58 -4.53
N HIS A 82 2.31 -0.01 -4.74
CA HIS A 82 2.19 -1.40 -5.18
C HIS A 82 2.20 -1.50 -6.70
N CYS A 83 2.78 -2.60 -7.20
CA CYS A 83 2.63 -2.97 -8.59
C CYS A 83 1.26 -3.62 -8.84
N ALA A 84 0.77 -3.49 -10.07
CA ALA A 84 -0.47 -4.13 -10.52
C ALA A 84 -0.30 -4.76 -11.90
N GLU A 85 -1.09 -5.79 -12.19
CA GLU A 85 -1.11 -6.45 -13.52
C GLU A 85 -1.84 -5.62 -14.58
N ARG A 86 -2.54 -4.57 -14.16
CA ARG A 86 -3.39 -3.69 -14.97
C ARG A 86 -2.96 -2.24 -14.80
N ASP A 87 -3.23 -1.41 -15.79
CA ASP A 87 -2.83 0.00 -15.77
C ASP A 87 -3.75 0.83 -14.86
N GLU A 88 -5.02 0.44 -14.75
CA GLU A 88 -6.04 1.23 -14.04
C GLU A 88 -5.67 1.44 -12.56
N PRO A 89 -5.30 0.42 -11.76
CA PRO A 89 -4.92 0.65 -10.35
C PRO A 89 -3.69 1.54 -10.20
N VAL A 90 -2.72 1.43 -11.13
CA VAL A 90 -1.52 2.27 -11.13
C VAL A 90 -1.88 3.72 -11.44
N LYS A 91 -2.77 3.95 -12.40
CA LYS A 91 -3.28 5.28 -12.75
C LYS A 91 -4.12 5.89 -11.65
N GLU A 92 -4.96 5.11 -10.98
CA GLU A 92 -5.76 5.57 -9.83
C GLU A 92 -4.86 6.00 -8.66
N MET A 93 -3.84 5.20 -8.35
CA MET A 93 -2.84 5.55 -7.34
C MET A 93 -2.05 6.81 -7.73
N TRP A 94 -1.64 6.93 -8.99
CA TRP A 94 -0.97 8.13 -9.49
C TRP A 94 -1.87 9.36 -9.35
N GLU A 95 -3.12 9.24 -9.75
CA GLU A 95 -4.08 10.34 -9.72
C GLU A 95 -4.36 10.80 -8.28
N PHE A 96 -4.41 9.87 -7.32
CA PHE A 96 -4.45 10.21 -5.90
C PHE A 96 -3.24 11.07 -5.48
N ILE A 97 -2.02 10.64 -5.80
CA ILE A 97 -0.79 11.37 -5.43
C ILE A 97 -0.74 12.74 -6.12
N ARG A 98 -1.02 12.78 -7.43
CA ARG A 98 -1.01 14.00 -8.25
C ARG A 98 -2.02 15.01 -7.71
N ARG A 99 -3.28 14.61 -7.49
CA ARG A 99 -4.33 15.49 -6.94
C ARG A 99 -3.96 15.98 -5.55
N TYR A 100 -3.42 15.12 -4.68
CA TYR A 100 -2.93 15.56 -3.36
C TYR A 100 -1.86 16.64 -3.48
N MET A 101 -0.87 16.41 -4.35
CA MET A 101 0.28 17.30 -4.50
C MET A 101 -0.09 18.62 -5.19
N GLU A 102 -0.93 18.59 -6.21
CA GLU A 102 -1.25 19.76 -7.05
C GLU A 102 -2.51 20.50 -6.58
N GLU A 103 -3.59 19.78 -6.29
CA GLU A 103 -4.91 20.35 -5.99
C GLU A 103 -5.15 20.44 -4.48
N GLY A 104 -4.59 19.52 -3.70
CA GLY A 104 -4.68 19.48 -2.24
C GLY A 104 -5.49 18.31 -1.67
N PRO A 105 -5.57 18.21 -0.33
CA PRO A 105 -6.14 17.05 0.35
C PRO A 105 -7.68 16.92 0.19
N GLU A 106 -8.38 17.99 -0.17
CA GLU A 106 -9.82 17.92 -0.48
C GLU A 106 -10.09 17.31 -1.85
N ALA A 107 -9.11 17.34 -2.76
CA ALA A 107 -9.28 16.77 -4.08
C ALA A 107 -9.23 15.24 -4.08
N VAL A 108 -8.64 14.59 -3.08
CA VAL A 108 -8.38 13.15 -3.17
C VAL A 108 -9.53 12.24 -2.75
N ALA A 109 -10.55 12.76 -2.08
CA ALA A 109 -11.70 11.98 -1.64
C ALA A 109 -13.00 12.69 -2.00
N GLU A 110 -13.75 12.12 -2.94
CA GLU A 110 -15.04 12.65 -3.40
C GLU A 110 -16.16 12.34 -2.40
N HIS A 111 -16.03 11.24 -1.66
CA HIS A 111 -17.00 10.81 -0.66
C HIS A 111 -16.31 10.51 0.69
N PRO A 112 -16.97 10.72 1.85
CA PRO A 112 -16.40 10.36 3.15
C PRO A 112 -15.95 8.90 3.27
N LEU A 113 -16.64 7.97 2.58
CA LEU A 113 -16.26 6.55 2.53
C LEU A 113 -15.01 6.27 1.67
N ASP A 114 -14.45 7.26 0.98
CA ASP A 114 -13.15 7.16 0.31
C ASP A 114 -11.98 7.45 1.25
N LYS A 115 -12.23 8.10 2.39
CA LYS A 115 -11.19 8.59 3.31
C LYS A 115 -10.71 7.48 4.26
N TYR A 116 -10.03 6.46 3.72
CA TYR A 116 -9.43 5.39 4.51
C TYR A 116 -8.20 4.78 3.81
N VAL A 117 -7.31 4.20 4.60
CA VAL A 117 -6.20 3.40 4.05
C VAL A 117 -6.63 1.94 3.97
N GLU A 118 -6.51 1.32 2.80
CA GLU A 118 -6.89 -0.09 2.60
C GLU A 118 -5.90 -1.08 3.22
N LEU A 119 -4.62 -0.72 3.18
CA LEU A 119 -3.53 -1.61 3.55
C LEU A 119 -3.08 -1.37 4.99
N SER A 120 -2.93 -2.46 5.72
CA SER A 120 -2.31 -2.44 7.04
C SER A 120 -0.85 -2.85 6.94
N VAL A 121 0.07 -1.94 7.28
CA VAL A 121 1.51 -2.22 7.41
C VAL A 121 1.85 -2.84 8.78
N ALA A 122 0.85 -3.07 9.64
CA ALA A 122 1.08 -3.56 10.99
C ALA A 122 1.68 -4.99 10.95
N PRO A 123 2.81 -5.24 11.63
CA PRO A 123 3.50 -6.54 11.63
C PRO A 123 2.83 -7.56 12.55
N THR A 124 1.52 -7.77 12.39
CA THR A 124 0.72 -8.67 13.24
C THR A 124 0.64 -10.07 12.64
N TRP A 125 0.52 -11.08 13.50
CA TRP A 125 0.29 -12.47 13.05
C TRP A 125 -0.95 -12.60 12.17
N LYS A 126 -2.03 -11.86 12.50
CA LYS A 126 -3.26 -11.80 11.71
C LYS A 126 -2.97 -11.32 10.28
N ASN A 127 -2.22 -10.24 10.12
CA ASN A 127 -1.84 -9.74 8.79
C ASN A 127 -0.94 -10.73 8.04
N CYS A 128 0.01 -11.38 8.73
CA CYS A 128 0.83 -12.43 8.12
C CYS A 128 -0.03 -13.59 7.57
N LEU A 129 -1.03 -14.03 8.34
CA LEU A 129 -1.94 -15.10 7.93
C LEU A 129 -2.84 -14.67 6.76
N ILE A 130 -3.40 -13.46 6.80
CA ILE A 130 -4.23 -12.93 5.70
C ILE A 130 -3.40 -12.84 4.42
N SER A 131 -2.18 -12.31 4.48
CA SER A 131 -1.27 -12.28 3.34
C SER A 131 -0.96 -13.70 2.83
N ALA A 132 -0.68 -14.67 3.71
CA ALA A 132 -0.40 -16.05 3.32
C ALA A 132 -1.56 -16.69 2.55
N VAL A 133 -2.80 -16.48 3.01
CA VAL A 133 -4.01 -16.94 2.34
C VAL A 133 -4.19 -16.27 0.98
N GLY A 134 -3.91 -14.96 0.89
CA GLY A 134 -3.94 -14.21 -0.38
C GLY A 134 -2.93 -14.74 -1.40
N PHE A 135 -1.65 -14.86 -1.01
CA PHE A 135 -0.57 -15.32 -1.90
C PHE A 135 -0.75 -16.77 -2.37
N THR A 136 -1.30 -17.63 -1.53
CA THR A 136 -1.60 -19.04 -1.89
C THR A 136 -2.94 -19.20 -2.63
N ASN A 137 -3.70 -18.11 -2.82
CA ASN A 137 -5.05 -18.12 -3.38
C ASN A 137 -5.98 -19.14 -2.66
N ALA A 138 -5.82 -19.29 -1.34
CA ALA A 138 -6.56 -20.22 -0.50
C ALA A 138 -7.90 -19.63 -0.03
N THR A 139 -8.70 -19.17 -0.99
CA THR A 139 -9.95 -18.46 -0.74
C THR A 139 -11.09 -19.35 -0.25
N THR A 140 -11.03 -20.67 -0.51
CA THR A 140 -12.05 -21.65 -0.08
C THR A 140 -11.57 -22.52 1.09
N PRO A 141 -12.48 -23.05 1.92
CA PRO A 141 -12.11 -23.95 3.03
C PRO A 141 -11.30 -25.17 2.57
N PHE A 142 -11.68 -25.78 1.45
CA PHE A 142 -10.97 -26.92 0.87
C PHE A 142 -9.51 -26.57 0.53
N LYS A 143 -9.27 -25.44 -0.16
CA LYS A 143 -7.90 -24.99 -0.47
C LYS A 143 -7.09 -24.70 0.78
N ARG A 144 -7.73 -24.14 1.83
CA ARG A 144 -7.04 -23.86 3.11
C ARG A 144 -6.58 -25.13 3.80
N VAL A 145 -7.40 -26.17 3.79
CA VAL A 145 -7.00 -27.49 4.32
C VAL A 145 -5.90 -28.09 3.46
N LEU A 146 -6.03 -28.07 2.13
CA LEU A 146 -5.02 -28.63 1.24
C LEU A 146 -3.65 -27.92 1.36
N LEU A 147 -3.65 -26.59 1.49
CA LEU A 147 -2.45 -25.76 1.48
C LEU A 147 -1.99 -25.34 2.89
N PHE A 148 -2.58 -25.89 3.96
CA PHE A 148 -2.26 -25.51 5.33
C PHE A 148 -0.76 -25.53 5.67
N PRO A 149 0.09 -26.50 5.22
CA PRO A 149 1.51 -26.46 5.58
C PRO A 149 2.23 -25.29 4.91
N PHE A 150 1.83 -24.91 3.68
CA PHE A 150 2.39 -23.77 2.97
C PHE A 150 1.94 -22.44 3.60
N ILE A 151 0.65 -22.33 3.93
CA ILE A 151 0.08 -21.15 4.61
C ILE A 151 0.77 -20.96 5.96
N GLY A 152 0.91 -22.03 6.74
CA GLY A 152 1.58 -22.00 8.05
C GLY A 152 3.04 -21.58 7.94
N THR A 153 3.78 -22.19 7.02
CA THR A 153 5.21 -21.87 6.78
C THR A 153 5.37 -20.41 6.36
N PHE A 154 4.57 -19.94 5.39
CA PHE A 154 4.61 -18.54 4.94
C PHE A 154 4.30 -17.57 6.10
N THR A 155 3.27 -17.89 6.89
CA THR A 155 2.86 -17.06 8.03
C THR A 155 3.98 -16.94 9.07
N VAL A 156 4.59 -18.07 9.44
CA VAL A 156 5.70 -18.12 10.41
C VAL A 156 6.91 -17.35 9.89
N VAL A 157 7.33 -17.62 8.65
CA VAL A 157 8.52 -16.98 8.06
C VAL A 157 8.31 -15.47 7.97
N ARG A 158 7.17 -15.00 7.45
CA ARG A 158 6.85 -13.57 7.37
C ARG A 158 6.80 -12.91 8.75
N TRP A 159 6.25 -13.59 9.75
CA TRP A 159 6.24 -13.10 11.13
C TRP A 159 7.65 -13.00 11.71
N LEU A 160 8.52 -13.99 11.49
CA LEU A 160 9.92 -13.94 11.90
C LEU A 160 10.69 -12.81 11.21
N VAL A 161 10.46 -12.60 9.92
CA VAL A 161 11.00 -11.46 9.16
C VAL A 161 10.64 -10.15 9.87
N PHE A 162 9.36 -9.92 10.15
CA PHE A 162 8.93 -8.70 10.83
C PHE A 162 9.50 -8.54 12.24
N LYS A 163 9.72 -9.63 12.98
CA LYS A 163 10.39 -9.57 14.29
C LYS A 163 11.87 -9.26 14.20
N SER A 164 12.52 -9.63 13.10
CA SER A 164 13.94 -9.34 12.87
C SER A 164 14.18 -7.94 12.29
N CYS A 165 13.21 -7.41 11.55
CA CYS A 165 13.33 -6.15 10.81
C CYS A 165 12.98 -4.92 11.67
N LYS A 166 13.53 -3.78 11.29
CA LYS A 166 13.38 -2.49 11.98
C LYS A 166 12.24 -1.67 11.37
N GLN A 167 11.61 -0.84 12.20
CA GLN A 167 10.71 0.19 11.70
C GLN A 167 11.52 1.30 11.01
N PRO A 168 11.14 1.72 9.79
CA PRO A 168 11.80 2.84 9.13
C PRO A 168 11.45 4.15 9.85
N VAL A 169 12.47 4.95 10.15
CA VAL A 169 12.33 6.26 10.80
C VAL A 169 13.11 7.28 9.98
N PHE A 170 12.47 8.37 9.58
CA PHE A 170 13.18 9.42 8.87
C PHE A 170 14.06 10.21 9.84
N PRO A 171 15.12 10.88 9.35
CA PRO A 171 15.93 11.77 10.17
C PRO A 171 15.09 12.87 10.85
N PRO A 172 15.50 13.36 12.03
CA PRO A 172 14.72 14.34 12.81
C PRO A 172 14.33 15.59 12.04
N GLU A 173 15.17 16.06 11.13
CA GLU A 173 14.91 17.21 10.27
C GLU A 173 13.73 16.99 9.32
N VAL A 174 13.59 15.78 8.77
CA VAL A 174 12.46 15.42 7.90
C VAL A 174 11.19 15.22 8.71
N GLU A 175 11.30 14.61 9.89
CA GLU A 175 10.16 14.46 10.81
C GLU A 175 9.62 15.83 11.25
N ALA A 176 10.52 16.77 11.59
CA ALA A 176 10.14 18.13 11.94
C ALA A 176 9.48 18.89 10.77
N GLU A 177 10.01 18.74 9.54
CA GLU A 177 9.42 19.40 8.35
C GLU A 177 8.07 18.76 7.94
N CYS A 178 7.89 17.46 8.19
CA CYS A 178 6.69 16.71 7.80
C CYS A 178 5.69 16.51 8.95
N GLN A 179 5.81 17.29 10.03
CA GLN A 179 4.90 17.20 11.16
C GLN A 179 3.47 17.51 10.71
N VAL A 180 2.55 16.57 10.97
CA VAL A 180 1.11 16.75 10.71
C VAL A 180 0.47 17.33 11.96
N GLU A 181 -0.41 18.31 11.77
CA GLU A 181 -1.16 18.90 12.87
C GLU A 181 -2.08 17.84 13.51
N PRO A 182 -2.06 17.66 14.85
CA PRO A 182 -2.81 16.58 15.49
C PRO A 182 -4.32 16.56 15.22
N ASN A 183 -4.90 17.71 14.86
CA ASN A 183 -6.33 17.88 14.59
C ASN A 183 -6.63 18.11 13.10
N ASP A 184 -5.73 17.74 12.19
CA ASP A 184 -5.95 17.87 10.75
C ASP A 184 -7.12 16.97 10.28
N PRO A 185 -8.19 17.53 9.68
CA PRO A 185 -9.36 16.75 9.23
C PRO A 185 -9.05 15.79 8.08
N HIS A 186 -7.85 15.86 7.48
CA HIS A 186 -7.39 14.99 6.40
C HIS A 186 -6.54 13.82 6.89
N ILE A 187 -6.43 13.60 8.20
CA ILE A 187 -5.83 12.37 8.73
C ILE A 187 -6.77 11.20 8.45
N TRP A 188 -6.35 10.31 7.56
CA TRP A 188 -7.13 9.12 7.22
C TRP A 188 -6.86 8.00 8.24
N PRO A 189 -7.90 7.26 8.66
CA PRO A 189 -7.74 6.15 9.57
C PRO A 189 -6.93 5.03 8.88
N ILE A 190 -6.00 4.45 9.64
CA ILE A 190 -5.15 3.33 9.21
C ILE A 190 -5.65 2.07 9.91
N PRO A 191 -5.91 0.97 9.18
CA PRO A 191 -6.45 -0.23 9.79
C PRO A 191 -5.36 -0.99 10.55
N ASN A 192 -5.70 -1.55 11.71
CA ASN A 192 -4.80 -2.44 12.48
C ASN A 192 -4.65 -3.81 11.80
N SER A 193 -5.63 -4.19 10.99
CA SER A 193 -5.57 -5.41 10.18
C SER A 193 -6.16 -5.26 8.79
N ILE A 194 -5.65 -6.03 7.83
CA ILE A 194 -6.15 -6.07 6.46
C ILE A 194 -7.66 -6.38 6.48
N GLY A 195 -8.47 -5.54 5.84
CA GLY A 195 -9.92 -5.70 5.75
C GLY A 195 -10.70 -5.29 7.01
N GLU A 196 -10.09 -4.60 7.98
CA GLU A 196 -10.79 -4.15 9.19
C GLU A 196 -11.96 -3.22 8.91
N PHE A 197 -11.75 -2.13 8.15
CA PHE A 197 -12.80 -1.15 7.88
C PHE A 197 -13.97 -1.71 7.08
N VAL A 198 -13.72 -2.71 6.25
CA VAL A 198 -14.78 -3.48 5.56
C VAL A 198 -15.77 -4.11 6.55
N THR A 199 -15.28 -4.51 7.72
CA THR A 199 -16.10 -5.13 8.77
C THR A 199 -16.65 -4.14 9.79
N THR A 200 -15.97 -3.02 10.00
CA THR A 200 -16.32 -2.05 11.06
C THR A 200 -17.04 -0.80 10.57
N VAL A 201 -16.93 -0.46 9.28
CA VAL A 201 -17.57 0.72 8.68
C VAL A 201 -18.82 0.28 7.90
N PRO A 202 -20.03 0.60 8.40
CA PRO A 202 -21.27 0.23 7.72
C PRO A 202 -21.34 0.77 6.29
N GLY A 203 -21.75 -0.07 5.35
CA GLY A 203 -21.96 0.32 3.95
C GLY A 203 -20.68 0.50 3.12
N LEU A 204 -19.48 0.39 3.71
CA LEU A 204 -18.21 0.56 2.98
C LEU A 204 -18.07 -0.45 1.84
N MET A 205 -18.37 -1.72 2.08
CA MET A 205 -18.30 -2.76 1.05
C MET A 205 -19.28 -2.53 -0.10
N SER A 206 -20.53 -2.22 0.21
CA SER A 206 -21.53 -1.92 -0.83
C SER A 206 -21.14 -0.70 -1.64
N TYR A 207 -20.58 0.32 -0.99
CA TYR A 207 -20.07 1.52 -1.65
C TYR A 207 -18.91 1.18 -2.59
N ALA A 208 -17.90 0.44 -2.10
CA ALA A 208 -16.74 0.02 -2.89
C ALA A 208 -17.14 -0.82 -4.12
N ILE A 209 -18.07 -1.78 -3.96
CA ILE A 209 -18.58 -2.60 -5.07
C ILE A 209 -19.28 -1.74 -6.13
N ARG A 210 -20.13 -0.79 -5.72
CA ARG A 210 -20.81 0.11 -6.65
C ARG A 210 -19.83 1.02 -7.40
N LYS A 211 -18.86 1.58 -6.67
CA LYS A 211 -17.79 2.40 -7.27
C LYS A 211 -17.00 1.60 -8.31
N ALA A 212 -16.66 0.35 -8.02
CA ALA A 212 -16.00 -0.56 -8.98
C ALA A 212 -16.86 -0.90 -10.20
N GLN A 213 -18.19 -0.81 -10.10
CA GLN A 213 -19.15 -0.94 -11.20
C GLN A 213 -19.38 0.38 -11.95
N GLY A 214 -18.70 1.47 -11.58
CA GLY A 214 -18.87 2.80 -12.18
C GLY A 214 -20.07 3.59 -11.63
N ILE A 215 -20.75 3.09 -10.60
CA ILE A 215 -21.89 3.74 -9.96
C ILE A 215 -21.38 4.65 -8.85
N ARG A 216 -21.40 5.97 -9.07
CA ARG A 216 -20.86 6.98 -8.15
C ARG A 216 -21.85 7.46 -7.07
N THR A 217 -23.11 7.03 -7.12
CA THR A 217 -24.13 7.44 -6.14
C THR A 217 -24.06 6.59 -4.86
N PRO A 218 -24.15 7.20 -3.66
CA PRO A 218 -24.17 6.46 -2.40
C PRO A 218 -25.41 5.55 -2.33
N PRO A 219 -25.35 4.42 -1.60
CA PRO A 219 -26.53 3.60 -1.36
C PRO A 219 -27.57 4.35 -0.52
N ASP A 220 -28.84 4.24 -0.88
CA ASP A 220 -29.96 4.68 -0.03
C ASP A 220 -29.99 3.79 1.22
N ALA A 221 -29.53 4.35 2.35
CA ALA A 221 -29.41 3.72 3.67
C ALA A 221 -28.45 2.51 3.77
N PRO A 222 -27.86 2.23 4.96
CA PRO A 222 -27.04 1.04 5.18
C PRO A 222 -27.92 -0.21 5.06
N GLY A 223 -27.89 -0.84 3.89
CA GLY A 223 -28.51 -2.13 3.66
C GLY A 223 -27.92 -3.16 4.61
N ASP A 224 -28.77 -3.74 5.45
CA ASP A 224 -28.46 -4.86 6.33
C ASP A 224 -27.73 -5.95 5.53
N LEU A 225 -26.47 -6.21 5.86
CA LEU A 225 -25.66 -7.27 5.24
C LEU A 225 -26.37 -8.63 5.31
N ALA A 226 -27.25 -8.84 6.29
CA ALA A 226 -28.04 -10.06 6.41
C ALA A 226 -29.08 -10.22 5.28
N SER A 227 -29.55 -9.15 4.65
CA SER A 227 -30.54 -9.24 3.56
C SER A 227 -29.92 -9.63 2.22
N GLN A 228 -28.63 -9.35 1.99
CA GLN A 228 -27.94 -9.65 0.73
C GLN A 228 -27.60 -11.14 0.53
N PHE A 229 -27.61 -11.93 1.60
CA PHE A 229 -27.33 -13.37 1.55
C PHE A 229 -28.58 -14.26 1.70
N LYS A 230 -29.78 -13.67 1.81
CA LYS A 230 -31.02 -14.43 2.08
C LYS A 230 -31.42 -15.38 0.95
N ASP A 231 -30.94 -15.12 -0.28
CA ASP A 231 -31.21 -15.93 -1.47
C ASP A 231 -29.96 -16.67 -2.01
N TRP A 232 -28.80 -16.53 -1.37
CA TRP A 232 -27.59 -17.25 -1.77
C TRP A 232 -27.64 -18.69 -1.27
N GLY A 233 -28.14 -19.59 -2.11
CA GLY A 233 -28.31 -21.02 -1.80
C GLY A 233 -29.66 -21.62 -2.19
N LYS A 234 -30.58 -20.81 -2.73
CA LYS A 234 -31.80 -21.32 -3.36
C LYS A 234 -31.61 -21.43 -4.87
N LYS A 235 -30.98 -22.52 -5.30
CA LYS A 235 -31.21 -23.22 -6.57
C LYS A 235 -30.56 -24.60 -6.50
#